data_AF-A0A2V4KW53-F1
#
_entry.id   AF-A0A2V4KW53-F1
#
_cell.length_a   1.000
_cell.length_b   1.000
_cell.length_c   1.000
_cell.angle_alpha   90.00
_cell.angle_beta   90.00
_cell.angle_gamma   90.00
#
_symmetry.space_group_name_H-M   'P 1'
#
loop_
_entity.id
_entity.type
_entity.pdbx_description
1 polymer ?
#
loop_
_entity_poly.entity_id
_entity_poly.type
_entity_poly.pdbx_seq_one_letter_code
_entity_poly.pdbx_strand_id
1 'polypeptide(L)' 'MDKPLAEIIHRNWRQLASLARACWDELTLDELIRTQGDAQQLTDLVQQRYDMPREDAQKQVISFFERHRTL' A
#
# COMPACT_ATOMS: atom_id res chain seq x y z
N MET A 1 2.55 -2.29 25.32
CA MET A 1 3.52 -1.19 25.40
C MET A 1 4.67 -1.68 24.52
N ASP A 2 4.95 -1.18 23.33
CA ASP A 2 5.12 0.20 22.86
C ASP A 2 4.75 0.31 21.37
N LYS A 3 3.76 1.12 20.99
CA LYS A 3 3.66 1.64 19.61
C LYS A 3 3.20 3.11 19.61
N PRO A 4 3.90 4.07 20.26
CA PRO A 4 3.32 5.39 20.49
C PRO A 4 3.59 6.43 19.38
N LEU A 5 4.38 6.13 18.35
CA LEU A 5 4.71 7.12 17.30
C LEU A 5 4.30 6.68 15.89
N ALA A 6 4.28 5.38 15.62
CA ALA A 6 3.81 4.85 14.34
C ALA A 6 2.34 5.24 14.08
N GLU A 7 1.47 5.19 15.10
CA GLU A 7 0.02 5.42 14.95
C GLU A 7 -0.39 6.82 14.51
N ILE A 8 0.48 7.83 14.70
CA ILE A 8 0.14 9.24 14.41
C ILE A 8 0.37 9.55 12.93
N ILE A 9 1.52 9.13 12.37
CA ILE A 9 1.81 9.22 10.92
C ILE A 9 0.94 8.23 10.13
N HIS A 10 0.54 7.13 10.76
CA HIS A 10 -0.42 6.17 10.22
C HIS A 10 -1.80 6.76 9.90
N ARG A 11 -2.27 7.86 10.52
CA ARG A 11 -3.71 8.18 10.46
C ARG A 11 -4.28 8.29 9.04
N ASN A 12 -3.57 8.93 8.10
CA ASN A 12 -4.02 9.03 6.71
C ASN A 12 -3.63 7.79 5.88
N TRP A 13 -2.39 7.31 6.00
CA TRP A 13 -1.94 6.15 5.23
C TRP A 13 -2.67 4.86 5.62
N ARG A 14 -3.06 4.68 6.89
CA ARG A 14 -3.77 3.49 7.37
C ARG A 14 -5.17 3.38 6.78
N GLN A 15 -5.83 4.52 6.49
CA GLN A 15 -7.10 4.51 5.74
C GLN A 15 -6.88 4.07 4.29
N LEU A 16 -5.87 4.63 3.62
CA LEU A 16 -5.48 4.21 2.26
C LEU A 16 -5.04 2.75 2.21
N ALA A 17 -4.24 2.29 3.17
CA ALA A 17 -3.78 0.91 3.30
C ALA A 17 -4.95 -0.07 3.55
N SER A 18 -6.02 0.37 4.22
CA SER A 18 -7.22 -0.44 4.40
C SER A 18 -7.97 -0.64 3.08
N LEU A 19 -8.03 0.39 2.23
CA LEU A 19 -8.60 0.33 0.88
C LEU A 19 -7.70 -0.49 -0.06
N ALA A 20 -6.38 -0.32 0.05
CA ALA A 20 -5.40 -1.11 -0.66
C ALA A 20 -5.53 -2.60 -0.33
N ARG A 21 -5.67 -2.96 0.95
CA ARG A 21 -5.93 -4.34 1.37
C ARG A 21 -7.23 -4.90 0.78
N ALA A 22 -8.26 -4.08 0.63
CA ALA A 22 -9.50 -4.49 -0.03
C ALA A 22 -9.35 -4.62 -1.56
N CYS A 23 -8.38 -3.92 -2.15
CA CYS A 23 -8.05 -4.02 -3.58
C CYS A 23 -7.11 -5.21 -3.86
N TRP A 24 -6.25 -5.55 -2.89
CA TRP A 24 -5.26 -6.60 -2.97
C TRP A 24 -5.43 -7.58 -1.81
N ASP A 25 -6.26 -8.61 -1.98
CA ASP A 25 -6.52 -9.64 -0.97
C ASP A 25 -5.25 -10.42 -0.53
N GLU A 26 -4.22 -10.49 -1.38
CA GLU A 26 -2.95 -11.17 -1.07
C GLU A 26 -2.03 -10.33 -0.17
N LEU A 27 -2.32 -9.03 -0.02
CA LEU A 27 -1.52 -8.10 0.76
C LEU A 27 -2.14 -7.87 2.13
N THR A 28 -1.31 -7.95 3.16
CA THR A 28 -1.75 -7.65 4.53
C THR A 28 -1.67 -6.17 4.84
N LEU A 29 -2.53 -5.71 5.75
CA LEU A 29 -2.54 -4.32 6.20
C LEU A 29 -1.18 -3.89 6.75
N ASP A 30 -0.48 -4.78 7.49
CA ASP A 30 0.85 -4.53 8.04
C ASP A 30 1.92 -4.32 6.94
N GLU A 31 1.85 -5.05 5.84
CA GLU A 31 2.79 -4.89 4.72
C GLU A 31 2.55 -3.59 3.96
N LEU A 32 1.29 -3.25 3.72
CA LEU A 32 0.91 -1.97 3.13
C LEU A 32 1.31 -0.81 4.04
N ILE A 33 1.14 -0.95 5.36
CA ILE A 33 1.63 0.01 6.35
C ILE A 33 3.14 0.19 6.28
N ARG A 34 3.90 -0.91 6.08
CA ARG A 34 5.36 -0.89 6.00
C ARG A 34 5.89 -0.10 4.81
N THR A 35 5.13 0.00 3.73
CA THR A 35 5.52 0.83 2.58
C THR A 35 5.41 2.33 2.87
N GLN A 36 4.74 2.73 3.96
CA GLN A 36 4.53 4.12 4.37
C GLN A 36 3.89 5.01 3.29
N GLY A 37 3.21 4.43 2.31
CA GLY A 37 2.63 5.16 1.18
C GLY A 37 3.57 5.37 0.01
N ASP A 38 4.72 4.70 0.00
CA ASP A 38 5.65 4.72 -1.11
C ASP A 38 5.18 3.79 -2.25
N ALA A 39 5.01 4.36 -3.44
CA ALA A 39 4.55 3.63 -4.61
C ALA A 39 5.57 2.61 -5.13
N GLN A 40 6.87 2.84 -4.97
CA GLN A 40 7.89 1.87 -5.37
C GLN A 40 7.90 0.67 -4.45
N GLN A 41 7.83 0.90 -3.13
CA GLN A 41 7.72 -0.16 -2.13
C GLN A 41 6.44 -0.99 -2.33
N LEU A 42 5.31 -0.33 -2.62
CA LEU A 42 4.07 -1.05 -2.95
C LEU A 42 4.21 -1.85 -4.25
N THR A 43 4.89 -1.32 -5.25
CA THR A 43 5.12 -2.01 -6.54
C THR A 43 5.96 -3.27 -6.35
N ASP A 44 7.03 -3.19 -5.55
CA ASP A 44 7.88 -4.34 -5.25
C ASP A 44 7.10 -5.40 -4.46
N LEU A 45 6.30 -4.97 -3.48
CA LEU A 45 5.42 -5.83 -2.70
C LEU A 45 4.40 -6.56 -3.59
N VAL A 46 3.69 -5.82 -4.46
CA VAL A 46 2.70 -6.38 -5.41
C VAL A 46 3.38 -7.34 -6.39
N GLN A 47 4.55 -6.97 -6.92
CA GLN A 47 5.33 -7.82 -7.81
C GLN A 47 5.69 -9.16 -7.15
N GLN A 48 6.22 -9.14 -5.93
CA GLN A 48 6.62 -10.35 -5.19
C GLN A 48 5.41 -11.22 -4.79
N ARG A 49 4.27 -10.59 -4.49
CA ARG A 49 3.09 -11.27 -3.96
C ARG A 49 2.25 -11.93 -5.04
N TYR A 50 2.03 -11.21 -6.14
CA TYR A 50 1.24 -11.69 -7.26
C TYR A 50 2.08 -12.34 -8.38
N ASP A 51 3.40 -12.48 -8.17
CA ASP A 51 4.37 -12.99 -9.15
C ASP A 51 4.16 -12.37 -10.55
N MET A 52 4.00 -11.04 -10.59
CA MET A 52 3.64 -10.31 -11.81
C MET A 52 4.79 -9.38 -12.25
N PRO A 53 4.89 -9.04 -13.54
CA PRO A 53 5.91 -8.12 -14.01
C PRO A 53 5.76 -6.75 -13.33
N ARG A 54 6.91 -6.13 -13.04
CA ARG A 54 6.98 -4.82 -12.37
C ARG A 54 6.12 -3.76 -13.04
N GLU A 55 6.01 -3.78 -14.37
CA GLU A 55 5.18 -2.82 -15.12
C GLU A 55 3.69 -2.96 -14.81
N ASP A 56 3.16 -4.19 -14.71
CA ASP A 56 1.77 -4.45 -14.34
C ASP A 56 1.51 -4.11 -12.87
N ALA A 57 2.43 -4.48 -11.97
CA ALA A 57 2.38 -4.09 -10.57
C ALA A 57 2.36 -2.56 -10.44
N GLN A 58 3.25 -1.87 -11.16
CA GLN A 58 3.35 -0.42 -11.14
C GLN A 58 2.07 0.22 -11.67
N LYS A 59 1.48 -0.29 -12.76
CA LYS A 59 0.19 0.21 -13.28
C LYS A 59 -0.92 0.07 -12.26
N GLN A 60 -1.02 -1.06 -11.55
CA GLN A 60 -2.02 -1.23 -10.49
C GLN A 60 -1.80 -0.24 -9.35
N VAL A 61 -0.56 -0.10 -8.90
CA VAL A 61 -0.19 0.82 -7.82
C VAL A 61 -0.49 2.27 -8.22
N ILE A 62 -0.05 2.72 -9.39
CA ILE A 62 -0.33 4.06 -9.90
C ILE A 62 -1.85 4.28 -10.02
N SER A 63 -2.59 3.31 -10.56
CA SER A 63 -4.05 3.43 -10.70
C SER A 63 -4.76 3.54 -9.34
N PHE A 64 -4.27 2.81 -8.33
CA PHE A 64 -4.74 2.92 -6.96
C PHE A 64 -4.46 4.31 -6.38
N PHE A 65 -3.20 4.77 -6.48
CA PHE A 65 -2.83 6.11 -6.00
C PHE A 65 -3.62 7.20 -6.72
N GLU A 66 -3.77 7.17 -8.04
CA GLU A 66 -4.55 8.16 -8.80
C GLU A 66 -6.04 8.17 -8.41
N ARG A 67 -6.63 7.01 -8.12
CA ARG A 67 -8.02 6.92 -7.64
C ARG A 67 -8.21 7.54 -6.25
N HIS A 68 -7.16 7.56 -5.43
CA HIS A 68 -7.21 8.04 -4.04
C HIS A 68 -6.45 9.35 -3.77
N ARG A 69 -5.68 9.86 -4.75
CA ARG A 69 -4.92 11.14 -4.69
C ARG A 69 -5.83 12.37 -4.88
N THR A 70 -7.05 12.18 -5.35
CA THR A 70 -8.00 13.26 -5.66
C THR A 70 -8.89 13.68 -4.46
N LEU A 71 -8.42 13.48 -3.22
CA LEU A 71 -9.06 13.99 -2.00
C LEU A 71 -8.18 15.05 -1.32
#